data_AF-A0AAD2HC03-F1
#
_entry.id   AF-A0AAD2HC03-F1
#
_cell.length_a   1.000
_cell.length_b   1.000
_cell.length_c   1.000
_cell.angle_alpha   90.00
_cell.angle_beta   90.00
_cell.angle_gamma   90.00
#
_symmetry.space_group_name_H-M   'P 1'
#
loop_
_entity.id
_entity.type
_entity.pdbx_description
1 polymer ?
#
loop_
_entity_poly.entity_id
_entity_poly.type
_entity_poly.pdbx_seq_one_letter_code
_entity_poly.pdbx_strand_id
1 'polypeptide(L)'
;MPRFRPYFWLALAWRAVLERFTSRWLWLASEETGGAVSLNIIVVGGGIGGLAAAYCLARAGHAVTILERAAAAGDDVGAGIQVSPNFSRLLIRWGLGEELAEKGCVPEGIAFLRYSTGERVGATRWGKQMEADYGAPYYHIHRADLLRMLTRLCARRAALRLDSRVASVDPITGSVVLSSGEMLTADLIVGADGIKSVVRSAVQGEKPPLQTGDAVYRAVIPTDGMLGADGSASIPSVGITARYTASPVCSGGFSPCTAERTTLLIPSAPTMRSA
;
A
#
# COMPACT_ATOMS: atom_id res chain seq x y z
N MET A 1 -27.02 4.10 41.54
CA MET A 1 -26.68 3.45 40.25
C MET A 1 -25.60 4.27 39.55
N PRO A 2 -24.35 3.79 39.46
CA PRO A 2 -23.25 4.57 38.90
C PRO A 2 -23.13 4.39 37.38
N ARG A 3 -22.90 5.51 36.66
CA ARG A 3 -22.65 5.59 35.23
C ARG A 3 -21.26 5.01 34.90
N PHE A 4 -21.21 3.94 34.12
CA PHE A 4 -19.98 3.39 33.53
C PHE A 4 -19.52 4.28 32.36
N ARG A 5 -18.27 4.77 32.39
CA ARG A 5 -17.58 5.45 31.27
C ARG A 5 -16.52 4.49 30.69
N PRO A 6 -16.77 3.79 29.57
CA PRO A 6 -15.83 2.78 29.05
C PRO A 6 -14.70 3.33 28.14
N TYR A 7 -14.66 4.63 27.83
CA TYR A 7 -13.76 5.15 26.80
C TYR A 7 -12.42 5.72 27.28
N PHE A 8 -12.18 5.83 28.60
CA PHE A 8 -10.95 6.45 29.11
C PHE A 8 -9.75 5.47 29.13
N TRP A 9 -10.00 4.16 29.25
CA TRP A 9 -8.93 3.15 29.35
C TRP A 9 -8.35 2.73 28.00
N LEU A 10 -9.12 2.78 26.92
CA LEU A 10 -8.63 2.49 25.56
C LEU A 10 -7.66 3.56 25.03
N ALA A 11 -7.83 4.82 25.42
CA ALA A 11 -6.95 5.92 25.00
C ALA A 11 -5.55 5.86 25.66
N LEU A 12 -5.47 5.41 26.92
CA LEU A 12 -4.20 5.26 27.65
C LEU A 12 -3.41 4.03 27.19
N ALA A 13 -4.09 2.91 26.89
CA ALA A 13 -3.43 1.73 26.33
C ALA A 13 -2.86 1.99 24.93
N TRP A 14 -3.53 2.81 24.11
CA TRP A 14 -3.06 3.17 22.77
C TRP A 14 -1.88 4.15 22.78
N ARG A 15 -1.85 5.10 23.72
CA ARG A 15 -0.71 6.00 23.93
C ARG A 15 0.54 5.24 24.37
N ALA A 16 0.45 4.26 25.27
CA ALA A 16 1.61 3.50 25.72
C ALA A 16 2.23 2.61 24.61
N VAL A 17 1.39 2.07 23.71
CA VAL A 17 1.86 1.32 22.53
C VAL A 17 2.52 2.26 21.52
N LEU A 18 1.92 3.42 21.25
CA LEU A 18 2.51 4.41 20.35
C LEU A 18 3.77 5.05 20.93
N GLU A 19 3.83 5.37 22.21
CA GLU A 19 5.02 5.96 22.86
C GLU A 19 6.18 4.95 22.90
N ARG A 20 5.91 3.64 23.08
CA ARG A 20 6.95 2.61 22.94
C ARG A 20 7.39 2.40 21.47
N PHE A 21 6.52 2.65 20.50
CA PHE A 21 6.86 2.57 19.07
C PHE A 21 7.48 3.85 18.50
N THR A 22 7.19 5.05 19.00
CA THR A 22 7.75 6.30 18.44
C THR A 22 9.11 6.64 19.05
N SER A 23 9.33 6.31 20.32
CA SER A 23 10.57 6.67 21.02
C SER A 23 11.81 5.93 20.49
N ARG A 24 11.62 4.78 19.83
CA ARG A 24 12.72 3.96 19.28
C ARG A 24 12.97 4.17 17.79
N TRP A 25 12.03 4.77 17.06
CA TRP A 25 12.17 5.06 15.62
C TRP A 25 12.75 6.45 15.31
N LEU A 26 12.93 7.29 16.34
CA LEU A 26 13.71 8.54 16.25
C LEU A 26 15.18 8.33 15.85
N TRP A 27 15.68 7.08 15.85
CA TRP A 27 17.04 6.73 15.41
C TRP A 27 17.26 6.67 13.90
N LEU A 28 16.22 6.79 13.05
CA LEU A 28 16.42 6.85 11.59
C LEU A 28 16.87 8.23 11.06
N ALA A 29 17.11 9.19 11.95
CA ALA A 29 17.62 10.52 11.61
C ALA A 29 19.13 10.69 11.88
N SER A 30 19.81 9.67 12.40
CA SER A 30 21.27 9.72 12.56
C SER A 30 21.94 9.39 11.23
N GLU A 31 22.61 10.37 10.64
CA GLU A 31 23.74 10.09 9.76
C GLU A 31 24.77 9.25 10.53
N GLU A 32 25.24 8.18 9.87
CA GLU A 32 26.35 7.28 10.25
C GLU A 32 26.55 6.99 11.74
N THR A 33 25.78 6.05 12.31
CA THR A 33 26.25 5.29 13.48
C THR A 33 27.26 4.24 13.03
N GLY A 34 28.54 4.61 13.00
CA GLY A 34 29.71 3.76 12.72
C GLY A 34 30.00 2.70 13.79
N GLY A 35 29.00 1.90 14.16
CA GLY A 35 29.14 0.80 15.12
C GLY A 35 28.04 -0.27 15.08
N ALA A 36 27.14 -0.24 14.08
CA ALA A 36 26.06 -1.22 13.98
C ALA A 36 26.54 -2.51 13.27
N VAL A 37 26.27 -3.67 13.87
CA VAL A 37 26.44 -4.98 13.21
C VAL A 37 25.56 -5.01 11.97
N SER A 38 26.17 -5.22 10.79
CA SER A 38 25.43 -5.44 9.55
C SER A 38 24.86 -6.85 9.53
N LEU A 39 23.53 -6.97 9.46
CA LEU A 39 22.82 -8.23 9.31
C LEU A 39 22.61 -8.55 7.83
N ASN A 40 22.61 -9.83 7.49
CA ASN A 40 22.09 -10.35 6.23
C ASN A 40 20.60 -10.61 6.39
N ILE A 41 19.78 -9.90 5.63
CA ILE A 41 18.33 -9.92 5.75
C ILE A 41 17.70 -10.37 4.43
N ILE A 42 16.81 -11.36 4.51
CA ILE A 42 15.97 -11.77 3.39
C ILE A 42 14.56 -11.22 3.57
N VAL A 43 14.07 -10.48 2.57
CA VAL A 43 12.69 -10.03 2.47
C VAL A 43 11.97 -10.91 1.44
N VAL A 44 10.97 -11.66 1.89
CA VAL A 44 10.19 -12.56 1.04
C VAL A 44 8.98 -11.79 0.50
N GLY A 45 9.01 -11.43 -0.78
CA GLY A 45 7.97 -10.67 -1.48
C GLY A 45 8.41 -9.25 -1.86
N GLY A 46 8.33 -8.92 -3.15
CA GLY A 46 8.64 -7.63 -3.77
C GLY A 46 7.41 -6.74 -3.98
N GLY A 47 6.39 -6.85 -3.14
CA GLY A 47 5.25 -5.92 -3.12
C GLY A 47 5.59 -4.58 -2.45
N ILE A 48 4.62 -3.67 -2.39
CA ILE A 48 4.78 -2.33 -1.77
C ILE A 48 5.40 -2.41 -0.36
N GLY A 49 4.87 -3.30 0.49
CA GLY A 49 5.36 -3.47 1.86
C GLY A 49 6.77 -4.06 1.93
N GLY A 50 7.09 -5.06 1.09
CA GLY A 50 8.40 -5.68 1.06
C GLY A 50 9.49 -4.73 0.55
N LEU A 51 9.20 -3.99 -0.53
CA LEU A 51 10.09 -2.95 -1.04
C LEU A 51 10.32 -1.84 0.00
N ALA A 52 9.25 -1.32 0.61
CA ALA A 52 9.38 -0.29 1.65
C ALA A 52 10.23 -0.77 2.85
N ALA A 53 10.01 -2.01 3.31
CA ALA A 53 10.80 -2.61 4.38
C ALA A 53 12.27 -2.77 3.98
N ALA A 54 12.53 -3.32 2.78
CA ALA A 54 13.88 -3.52 2.27
C ALA A 54 14.65 -2.21 2.14
N TYR A 55 14.02 -1.14 1.63
CA TYR A 55 14.63 0.17 1.56
C TYR A 55 15.01 0.72 2.94
N CYS A 56 14.12 0.61 3.93
CA CYS A 56 14.39 1.09 5.29
C CYS A 56 15.52 0.30 5.96
N LEU A 57 15.51 -1.03 5.82
CA LEU A 57 16.54 -1.91 6.37
C LEU A 57 17.90 -1.67 5.71
N ALA A 58 17.94 -1.50 4.40
CA ALA A 58 19.17 -1.19 3.69
C ALA A 58 19.70 0.21 4.05
N ARG A 59 18.81 1.19 4.27
CA ARG A 59 19.19 2.51 4.81
C ARG A 59 19.75 2.46 6.22
N ALA A 60 19.36 1.47 7.02
CA ALA A 60 19.91 1.24 8.36
C ALA A 60 21.29 0.54 8.32
N GLY A 61 21.83 0.26 7.14
CA GLY A 61 23.17 -0.33 6.97
C GLY A 61 23.21 -1.85 6.90
N HIS A 62 22.08 -2.52 6.67
CA HIS A 62 22.01 -3.98 6.54
C HIS A 62 22.14 -4.43 5.07
N ALA A 63 22.65 -5.66 4.88
CA ALA A 63 22.69 -6.31 3.58
C ALA A 63 21.34 -6.98 3.31
N VAL A 64 20.56 -6.44 2.36
CA VAL A 64 19.17 -6.88 2.12
C VAL A 64 19.04 -7.54 0.75
N THR A 65 18.45 -8.74 0.74
CA THR A 65 18.03 -9.44 -0.48
C THR A 65 16.51 -9.59 -0.49
N ILE A 66 15.88 -9.18 -1.58
CA ILE A 66 14.43 -9.29 -1.82
C ILE A 66 14.21 -10.47 -2.76
N LEU A 67 13.35 -11.40 -2.38
CA LEU A 67 12.96 -12.55 -3.20
C LEU A 67 11.53 -12.34 -3.69
N GLU A 68 11.37 -12.09 -4.99
CA GLU A 68 10.06 -11.89 -5.63
C GLU A 68 9.77 -13.03 -6.59
N ARG A 69 8.56 -13.58 -6.52
CA ARG A 69 8.11 -14.70 -7.33
C ARG A 69 7.78 -14.33 -8.79
N ALA A 70 7.51 -13.06 -9.07
CA ALA A 70 7.22 -12.58 -10.41
C ALA A 70 8.52 -12.52 -11.23
N ALA A 71 8.41 -12.88 -12.51
CA ALA A 71 9.55 -12.84 -13.44
C ALA A 71 9.94 -11.40 -13.83
N ALA A 72 9.04 -10.44 -13.66
CA ALA A 72 9.25 -9.03 -13.98
C ALA A 72 8.74 -8.13 -12.86
N ALA A 73 9.50 -7.07 -12.56
CA ALA A 73 9.11 -6.07 -11.57
C ALA A 73 8.15 -5.05 -12.20
N GLY A 74 6.99 -4.80 -11.55
CA GLY A 74 6.05 -3.78 -12.02
C GLY A 74 4.94 -4.28 -12.95
N ASP A 75 4.93 -5.57 -13.32
CA ASP A 75 3.91 -6.23 -14.16
C ASP A 75 2.61 -6.55 -13.43
N ASP A 76 2.28 -5.79 -12.39
CA ASP A 76 0.96 -5.93 -11.79
C ASP A 76 -0.07 -5.30 -12.74
N VAL A 77 -1.15 -6.04 -13.02
CA VAL A 77 -2.33 -5.51 -13.69
C VAL A 77 -2.97 -4.52 -12.71
N GLY A 78 -2.46 -3.30 -12.75
CA GLY A 78 -2.73 -2.29 -11.74
C GLY A 78 -4.05 -1.58 -12.02
N ALA A 79 -4.80 -1.34 -10.95
CA ALA A 79 -5.73 -0.23 -10.91
C ALA A 79 -5.16 0.86 -9.99
N GLY A 80 -5.92 1.93 -9.80
CA GLY A 80 -5.61 2.97 -8.84
C GLY A 80 -5.50 2.43 -7.42
N ILE A 81 -4.55 2.99 -6.68
CA ILE A 81 -4.42 2.84 -5.24
C ILE A 81 -4.40 4.23 -4.59
N GLN A 82 -4.98 4.31 -3.40
CA GLN A 82 -5.00 5.52 -2.60
C GLN A 82 -3.77 5.53 -1.68
N VAL A 83 -3.05 6.64 -1.67
CA VAL A 83 -1.86 6.89 -0.86
C VAL A 83 -2.18 8.05 0.07
N SER A 84 -2.55 7.70 1.30
CA SER A 84 -2.91 8.65 2.35
C SER A 84 -1.69 9.41 2.90
N PRO A 85 -1.90 10.55 3.62
CA PRO A 85 -0.84 11.40 4.15
C PRO A 85 0.21 10.71 5.03
N ASN A 86 -0.15 9.62 5.71
CA ASN A 86 0.79 8.82 6.51
C ASN A 86 1.86 8.13 5.62
N PHE A 87 1.51 7.75 4.40
CA PHE A 87 2.44 7.09 3.49
C PHE A 87 3.10 8.09 2.51
N SER A 88 2.34 9.05 1.96
CA SER A 88 2.91 10.05 1.04
C SER A 88 4.03 10.86 1.69
N ARG A 89 3.93 11.20 2.99
CA ARG A 89 5.03 11.86 3.71
C ARG A 89 6.32 11.06 3.71
N LEU A 90 6.23 9.72 3.79
CA LEU A 90 7.40 8.85 3.80
C LEU A 90 8.01 8.80 2.41
N LEU A 91 7.19 8.65 1.37
CA LEU A 91 7.64 8.69 -0.02
C LEU A 91 8.35 10.03 -0.34
N ILE A 92 7.80 11.16 0.10
CA ILE A 92 8.42 12.48 -0.05
C ILE A 92 9.77 12.52 0.68
N ARG A 93 9.83 12.08 1.95
CA ARG A 93 11.09 12.00 2.72
C ARG A 93 12.12 11.05 2.11
N TRP A 94 11.69 10.07 1.32
CA TRP A 94 12.58 9.15 0.60
C TRP A 94 13.04 9.70 -0.76
N GLY A 95 12.66 10.94 -1.09
CA GLY A 95 13.04 11.62 -2.33
C GLY A 95 12.15 11.31 -3.53
N LEU A 96 10.96 10.74 -3.31
CA LEU A 96 10.00 10.41 -4.38
C LEU A 96 8.91 11.49 -4.58
N GLY A 97 9.06 12.67 -3.96
CA GLY A 97 8.02 13.71 -3.96
C GLY A 97 7.67 14.23 -5.36
N GLU A 98 8.66 14.54 -6.19
CA GLU A 98 8.46 15.05 -7.55
C GLU A 98 7.77 14.01 -8.44
N GLU A 99 8.26 12.78 -8.45
CA GLU A 99 7.67 11.69 -9.22
C GLU A 99 6.27 11.32 -8.73
N LEU A 100 6.00 11.42 -7.42
CA LEU A 100 4.67 11.24 -6.85
C LEU A 100 3.71 12.34 -7.30
N ALA A 101 4.18 13.59 -7.41
CA ALA A 101 3.38 14.70 -7.94
C ALA A 101 3.15 14.58 -9.45
N GLU A 102 4.10 14.01 -10.20
CA GLU A 102 3.98 13.78 -11.64
C GLU A 102 3.01 12.63 -11.97
N LYS A 103 3.13 11.50 -11.26
CA LYS A 103 2.35 10.28 -11.52
C LYS A 103 1.07 10.18 -10.69
N GLY A 104 0.93 10.99 -9.66
CA GLY A 104 -0.22 10.98 -8.75
C GLY A 104 -1.20 12.11 -9.06
N CYS A 105 -2.48 11.86 -8.78
CA CYS A 105 -3.53 12.86 -8.76
C CYS A 105 -3.89 13.19 -7.30
N VAL A 106 -4.01 14.47 -6.96
CA VAL A 106 -4.53 14.90 -5.65
C VAL A 106 -6.04 15.11 -5.78
N PRO A 107 -6.89 14.25 -5.16
CA PRO A 107 -8.33 14.41 -5.23
C PRO A 107 -8.81 15.65 -4.47
N GLU A 108 -9.79 16.35 -5.03
CA GLU A 108 -10.42 17.51 -4.37
C GLU A 108 -11.30 17.13 -3.18
N GLY A 109 -11.73 15.87 -3.08
CA GLY A 109 -12.61 15.41 -2.01
C GLY A 109 -13.04 13.95 -2.10
N ILE A 110 -14.06 13.63 -1.30
CA ILE A 110 -14.77 12.36 -1.20
C ILE A 110 -16.26 12.71 -1.33
N ALA A 111 -17.03 12.05 -2.19
CA ALA A 111 -18.46 12.22 -2.35
C ALA A 111 -19.17 10.87 -2.43
N PHE A 112 -20.21 10.75 -1.62
CA PHE A 112 -21.01 9.55 -1.43
C PHE A 112 -22.28 9.69 -2.26
N LEU A 113 -22.52 8.72 -3.15
CA LEU A 113 -23.72 8.68 -3.97
C LEU A 113 -24.63 7.53 -3.55
N ARG A 114 -25.95 7.76 -3.60
CA ARG A 114 -26.94 6.71 -3.44
C ARG A 114 -26.96 5.85 -4.71
N TYR A 115 -26.67 4.57 -4.56
CA TYR A 115 -26.63 3.61 -5.66
C TYR A 115 -27.83 3.66 -6.61
N SER A 116 -29.04 3.63 -6.06
CA SER A 116 -30.27 3.47 -6.84
C SER A 116 -30.66 4.71 -7.64
N THR A 117 -30.15 5.89 -7.29
CA THR A 117 -30.58 7.17 -7.88
C THR A 117 -29.43 8.04 -8.38
N GLY A 118 -28.19 7.74 -8.00
CA GLY A 118 -27.02 8.59 -8.24
C GLY A 118 -27.00 9.87 -7.38
N GLU A 119 -27.96 10.06 -6.48
CA GLU A 119 -28.08 11.26 -5.66
C GLU A 119 -26.90 11.39 -4.69
N ARG A 120 -26.33 12.59 -4.56
CA ARG A 120 -25.26 12.86 -3.59
C ARG A 120 -25.81 12.87 -2.16
N VAL A 121 -25.43 11.86 -1.39
CA VAL A 121 -25.76 11.71 0.04
C VAL A 121 -24.89 12.63 0.91
N GLY A 122 -23.62 12.82 0.53
CA GLY A 122 -22.71 13.68 1.28
C GLY A 122 -21.38 13.86 0.56
N ALA A 123 -20.60 14.85 0.99
CA ALA A 123 -19.25 15.07 0.47
C ALA A 123 -18.33 15.70 1.52
N THR A 124 -17.03 15.47 1.40
CA THR A 124 -15.99 16.16 2.17
C THR A 124 -14.94 16.68 1.20
N ARG A 125 -14.52 17.93 1.37
CA ARG A 125 -13.41 18.51 0.61
C ARG A 125 -12.09 18.06 1.24
N TRP A 126 -11.18 17.61 0.39
CA TRP A 126 -9.82 17.20 0.76
C TRP A 126 -8.84 18.22 0.19
N GLY A 127 -8.38 18.06 -1.05
CA GLY A 127 -7.46 18.99 -1.69
C GLY A 127 -6.34 19.45 -0.75
N LYS A 128 -6.11 20.77 -0.70
CA LYS A 128 -5.09 21.38 0.18
C LYS A 128 -5.39 21.21 1.69
N GLN A 129 -6.64 20.94 2.08
CA GLN A 129 -7.00 20.74 3.49
C GLN A 129 -6.34 19.48 4.07
N MET A 130 -6.23 18.40 3.27
CA MET A 130 -5.54 17.18 3.71
C MET A 130 -4.06 17.45 4.03
N GLU A 131 -3.41 18.28 3.22
CA GLU A 131 -2.03 18.66 3.45
C GLU A 131 -1.91 19.59 4.67
N ALA A 132 -2.83 20.53 4.86
CA ALA A 132 -2.84 21.40 6.04
C ALA A 132 -3.05 20.61 7.35
N ASP A 133 -3.98 19.67 7.36
CA ASP A 133 -4.36 18.93 8.58
C ASP A 133 -3.33 17.86 8.95
N TYR A 134 -2.72 17.23 7.94
CA TYR A 134 -1.84 16.07 8.15
C TYR A 134 -0.38 16.33 7.78
N GLY A 135 -0.03 17.45 7.14
CA GLY A 135 1.35 17.78 6.75
C GLY A 135 1.88 16.99 5.57
N ALA A 136 1.01 16.35 4.77
CA ALA A 136 1.36 15.75 3.49
C ALA A 136 0.11 15.55 2.61
N PRO A 137 0.23 15.58 1.27
CA PRO A 137 -0.94 15.43 0.38
C PRO A 137 -1.50 14.00 0.38
N TYR A 138 -2.79 13.89 0.04
CA TYR A 138 -3.44 12.63 -0.27
C TYR A 138 -3.35 12.40 -1.78
N TYR A 139 -2.88 11.22 -2.22
CA TYR A 139 -2.74 10.91 -3.65
C TYR A 139 -3.58 9.72 -4.07
N HIS A 140 -4.05 9.75 -5.31
CA HIS A 140 -4.43 8.57 -6.08
C HIS A 140 -3.36 8.33 -7.15
N ILE A 141 -2.83 7.12 -7.23
CA ILE A 141 -1.77 6.75 -8.17
C ILE A 141 -2.04 5.37 -8.76
N HIS A 142 -1.56 5.12 -9.97
CA HIS A 142 -1.62 3.79 -10.54
C HIS A 142 -0.71 2.86 -9.75
N ARG A 143 -1.23 1.72 -9.29
CA ARG A 143 -0.46 0.82 -8.41
C ARG A 143 0.86 0.37 -9.05
N ALA A 144 0.87 0.17 -10.37
CA ALA A 144 2.10 -0.20 -11.09
C ALA A 144 3.16 0.92 -11.06
N ASP A 145 2.76 2.20 -11.13
CA ASP A 145 3.69 3.32 -11.03
C ASP A 145 4.29 3.40 -9.63
N LEU A 146 3.47 3.31 -8.58
CA LEU A 146 3.96 3.27 -7.20
C LEU A 146 4.94 2.11 -6.97
N LEU A 147 4.65 0.93 -7.54
CA LEU A 147 5.54 -0.22 -7.42
C LEU A 147 6.86 0.02 -8.17
N ARG A 148 6.84 0.57 -9.38
CA ARG A 148 8.04 0.94 -10.14
C ARG A 148 8.90 1.96 -9.40
N MET A 149 8.28 2.99 -8.82
CA MET A 149 8.96 4.01 -8.00
C MET A 149 9.71 3.37 -6.84
N LEU A 150 9.04 2.48 -6.08
CA LEU A 150 9.63 1.79 -4.94
C LEU A 150 10.72 0.79 -5.37
N THR A 151 10.51 0.05 -6.46
CA THR A 151 11.52 -0.86 -7.02
C THR A 151 12.80 -0.11 -7.38
N ARG A 152 12.68 1.02 -8.11
CA ARG A 152 13.81 1.87 -8.49
C ARG A 152 14.53 2.43 -7.26
N LEU A 153 13.77 2.84 -6.25
CA LEU A 153 14.31 3.32 -4.98
C LEU A 153 15.10 2.22 -4.25
N CYS A 154 14.59 0.99 -4.23
CA CYS A 154 15.22 -0.15 -3.56
C CYS A 154 16.45 -0.69 -4.30
N ALA A 155 16.41 -0.76 -5.64
CA ALA A 155 17.47 -1.36 -6.45
C ALA A 155 18.84 -0.70 -6.26
N ARG A 156 18.88 0.54 -5.74
CA ARG A 156 20.11 1.25 -5.39
C ARG A 156 20.76 0.79 -4.08
N ARG A 157 20.06 0.00 -3.26
CA ARG A 157 20.43 -0.32 -1.87
C ARG A 157 20.23 -1.79 -1.47
N ALA A 158 19.37 -2.52 -2.16
CA ALA A 158 19.06 -3.91 -1.88
C ALA A 158 19.10 -4.74 -3.18
N ALA A 159 19.52 -6.00 -3.06
CA ALA A 159 19.50 -6.94 -4.17
C ALA A 159 18.07 -7.43 -4.41
N LEU A 160 17.51 -7.20 -5.60
CA LEU A 160 16.20 -7.73 -5.98
C LEU A 160 16.39 -8.95 -6.88
N ARG A 161 15.98 -10.12 -6.39
CA ARG A 161 15.93 -11.36 -7.16
C ARG A 161 14.50 -11.64 -7.60
N LEU A 162 14.27 -11.52 -8.91
CA LEU A 162 13.03 -11.91 -9.56
C LEU A 162 13.01 -13.43 -9.80
N ASP A 163 11.86 -13.95 -10.20
CA ASP A 163 11.62 -15.38 -10.43
C ASP A 163 12.08 -16.29 -9.26
N SER A 164 12.05 -15.75 -8.04
CA SER A 164 12.57 -16.37 -6.83
C SER A 164 11.43 -16.67 -5.88
N ARG A 165 10.56 -17.62 -6.28
CA ARG A 165 9.45 -18.07 -5.44
C ARG A 165 9.99 -18.83 -4.23
N VAL A 166 9.67 -18.37 -3.03
CA VAL A 166 9.92 -19.11 -1.79
C VAL A 166 8.88 -20.21 -1.61
N ALA A 167 9.35 -21.44 -1.42
CA ALA A 167 8.53 -22.62 -1.17
C ALA A 167 8.34 -22.88 0.33
N SER A 168 9.39 -22.71 1.13
CA SER A 168 9.34 -22.89 2.58
C SER A 168 10.34 -22.01 3.31
N VAL A 169 10.07 -21.79 4.60
CA VAL A 169 10.93 -21.04 5.52
C VAL A 169 11.03 -21.82 6.81
N ASP A 170 12.25 -21.91 7.36
CA ASP A 170 12.50 -22.40 8.71
C ASP A 170 12.99 -21.23 9.57
N PRO A 171 12.15 -20.72 10.50
CA PRO A 171 12.52 -19.60 11.36
C PRO A 171 13.53 -19.97 12.45
N ILE A 172 13.74 -21.26 12.74
CA ILE A 172 14.70 -21.71 13.75
C ILE A 172 16.11 -21.69 13.19
N THR A 173 16.29 -22.16 11.96
CA THR A 173 17.59 -22.16 11.27
C THR A 173 17.87 -20.89 10.46
N GLY A 174 16.87 -20.01 10.29
CA GLY A 174 16.99 -18.81 9.48
C GLY A 174 17.14 -19.12 7.99
N SER A 175 16.54 -20.22 7.54
CA SER A 175 16.68 -20.72 6.16
C SER A 175 15.42 -20.50 5.31
N VAL A 176 15.64 -20.24 4.03
CA VAL A 176 14.61 -20.02 3.00
C VAL A 176 14.91 -20.94 1.83
N VAL A 177 13.92 -21.76 1.43
CA VAL A 177 14.06 -22.67 0.29
C VAL A 177 13.21 -22.13 -0.86
N LEU A 178 13.85 -21.92 -2.01
CA LEU A 178 13.18 -21.53 -3.24
C LEU A 178 12.51 -22.73 -3.92
N SER A 179 11.51 -22.49 -4.77
CA SER A 179 10.89 -23.54 -5.58
C SER A 179 11.86 -24.21 -6.57
N SER A 180 12.99 -23.57 -6.86
CA SER A 180 14.10 -24.16 -7.64
C SER A 180 14.89 -25.22 -6.85
N GLY A 181 14.70 -25.31 -5.53
CA GLY A 181 15.50 -26.13 -4.61
C GLY A 181 16.71 -25.43 -4.02
N GLU A 182 17.03 -24.20 -4.45
CA GLU A 182 18.07 -23.38 -3.85
C GLU A 182 17.72 -23.03 -2.40
N MET A 183 18.68 -23.20 -1.49
CA MET A 183 18.55 -22.82 -0.08
C MET A 183 19.41 -21.60 0.21
N LEU A 184 18.80 -20.62 0.87
CA LEU A 184 19.42 -19.39 1.34
C LEU A 184 19.32 -19.30 2.86
N THR A 185 20.27 -18.63 3.49
CA THR A 185 20.26 -18.36 4.93
C THR A 185 20.37 -16.87 5.21
N ALA A 186 19.78 -16.42 6.32
CA ALA A 186 19.79 -15.03 6.75
C ALA A 186 19.74 -14.92 8.27
N ASP A 187 20.25 -13.80 8.80
CA ASP A 187 20.13 -13.46 10.23
C ASP A 187 18.70 -13.03 10.58
N LEU A 188 17.96 -12.50 9.59
CA LEU A 188 16.57 -12.10 9.73
C LEU A 188 15.80 -12.38 8.43
N ILE A 189 14.58 -12.90 8.58
CA ILE A 189 13.63 -13.09 7.49
C ILE A 189 12.41 -12.21 7.72
N VAL A 190 12.06 -11.39 6.73
CA VAL A 190 10.87 -10.55 6.72
C VAL A 190 9.84 -11.14 5.77
N GLY A 191 8.71 -11.59 6.31
CA GLY A 191 7.56 -12.06 5.52
C GLY A 191 6.74 -10.90 4.96
N ALA A 192 6.83 -10.67 3.65
CA ALA A 192 6.09 -9.66 2.90
C ALA A 192 5.38 -10.25 1.65
N ASP A 193 5.04 -11.53 1.70
CA ASP A 193 4.57 -12.40 0.62
C ASP A 193 3.04 -12.48 0.48
N GLY A 194 2.35 -11.51 1.08
CA GLY A 194 0.94 -11.23 0.85
C GLY A 194 -0.04 -12.20 1.53
N ILE A 195 -1.27 -12.24 1.01
CA ILE A 195 -2.39 -12.92 1.68
C ILE A 195 -2.19 -14.44 1.79
N LYS A 196 -1.46 -15.06 0.85
CA LYS A 196 -1.14 -16.51 0.83
C LYS A 196 0.26 -16.79 1.37
N SER A 197 0.68 -16.04 2.38
CA SER A 197 2.04 -16.05 2.92
C SER A 197 2.49 -17.43 3.42
N VAL A 198 3.61 -17.91 2.89
CA VAL A 198 4.32 -19.10 3.38
C VAL A 198 5.06 -18.79 4.67
N VAL A 199 5.55 -17.55 4.83
CA VAL A 199 6.24 -17.11 6.04
C VAL A 199 5.30 -17.08 7.24
N ARG A 200 4.06 -16.60 7.05
CA ARG A 200 3.03 -16.60 8.09
C ARG A 200 2.71 -18.03 8.53
N SER A 201 2.60 -18.96 7.59
CA SER A 201 2.34 -20.37 7.89
C SER A 201 3.47 -21.02 8.69
N ALA A 202 4.73 -20.69 8.39
CA ALA A 202 5.89 -21.17 9.15
C ALA A 202 5.92 -20.67 10.60
N VAL A 203 5.44 -19.45 10.87
CA VAL A 203 5.47 -18.84 12.20
C VAL A 203 4.23 -19.17 13.05
N GLN A 204 3.03 -19.19 12.44
CA GLN A 204 1.76 -19.28 13.18
C GLN A 204 0.92 -20.50 12.82
N GLY A 205 1.44 -21.39 11.96
CA GLY A 205 0.66 -22.43 11.32
C GLY A 205 -0.22 -21.90 10.19
N GLU A 206 -0.72 -22.81 9.35
CA GLU A 206 -1.59 -22.45 8.24
C GLU A 206 -2.93 -21.92 8.75
N LYS A 207 -3.27 -20.70 8.33
CA LYS A 207 -4.56 -20.06 8.62
C LYS A 207 -5.09 -19.47 7.32
N PRO A 208 -6.15 -20.05 6.72
CA PRO A 208 -6.72 -19.51 5.50
C PRO A 208 -7.32 -18.13 5.78
N PRO A 209 -7.26 -17.20 4.79
CA PRO A 209 -7.91 -15.91 4.93
C PRO A 209 -9.43 -16.08 5.06
N LEU A 210 -10.04 -15.24 5.88
CA LEU A 210 -11.50 -15.21 6.02
C LEU A 210 -12.13 -14.68 4.73
N GLN A 211 -13.11 -15.41 4.20
CA GLN A 211 -13.90 -14.95 3.07
C GLN A 211 -14.89 -13.86 3.54
N THR A 212 -14.88 -12.72 2.85
CA THR A 212 -15.76 -11.59 3.17
C THR A 212 -17.16 -11.72 2.56
N GLY A 213 -17.31 -12.55 1.51
CA GLY A 213 -18.55 -12.64 0.72
C GLY A 213 -18.66 -11.59 -0.39
N ASP A 214 -17.72 -10.64 -0.44
CA ASP A 214 -17.64 -9.60 -1.47
C ASP A 214 -16.51 -9.91 -2.47
N ALA A 215 -16.78 -9.81 -3.76
CA ALA A 215 -15.74 -9.66 -4.78
C ALA A 215 -15.52 -8.18 -5.11
N VAL A 216 -14.41 -7.84 -5.76
CA VAL A 216 -14.14 -6.48 -6.23
C VAL A 216 -13.55 -6.55 -7.63
N TYR A 217 -14.28 -6.05 -8.63
CA TYR A 217 -13.79 -5.86 -9.98
C TYR A 217 -13.15 -4.49 -10.10
N ARG A 218 -12.03 -4.41 -10.83
CA ARG A 218 -11.31 -3.18 -11.10
C ARG A 218 -11.22 -2.95 -12.59
N ALA A 219 -11.59 -1.77 -13.05
CA ALA A 219 -11.37 -1.32 -14.41
C ALA A 219 -10.71 0.04 -14.39
N VAL A 220 -9.89 0.32 -15.41
CA VAL A 220 -9.26 1.63 -15.61
C VAL A 220 -9.81 2.18 -16.92
N ILE A 221 -10.60 3.24 -16.84
CA ILE A 221 -11.37 3.78 -17.99
C ILE A 221 -10.86 5.18 -18.32
N PRO A 222 -10.63 5.52 -19.60
CA PRO A 222 -10.33 6.89 -20.02
C PRO A 222 -11.39 7.89 -19.51
N THR A 223 -10.94 9.00 -18.94
CA THR A 223 -11.83 9.98 -18.29
C THR A 223 -12.74 10.68 -19.27
N ASP A 224 -12.27 10.95 -20.50
CA ASP A 224 -13.07 11.54 -21.57
C ASP A 224 -14.31 10.71 -21.91
N GLY A 225 -14.18 9.38 -21.90
CA GLY A 225 -15.30 8.44 -22.07
C GLY A 225 -16.27 8.37 -20.88
N MET A 226 -15.98 9.07 -19.76
CA MET A 226 -16.82 9.12 -18.56
C MET A 226 -17.48 10.48 -18.32
N LEU A 227 -17.18 11.51 -19.11
CA LEU A 227 -17.79 12.83 -18.97
C LEU A 227 -19.22 12.86 -19.54
N GLY A 228 -20.13 13.55 -18.87
CA GLY A 228 -21.45 13.87 -19.41
C GLY A 228 -21.36 14.89 -20.55
N ALA A 229 -22.45 15.04 -21.33
CA ALA A 229 -22.52 15.95 -22.48
C ALA A 229 -22.28 17.45 -22.13
N ASP A 230 -22.33 17.83 -20.86
CA ASP A 230 -22.06 19.17 -20.34
C ASP A 230 -20.59 19.39 -19.90
N GLY A 231 -19.71 18.40 -20.15
CA GLY A 231 -18.31 18.44 -19.72
C GLY A 231 -18.14 18.32 -18.20
N SER A 232 -19.24 18.13 -17.46
CA SER A 232 -19.16 17.85 -16.03
C SER A 232 -18.74 16.41 -15.83
N ALA A 233 -17.64 16.21 -15.12
CA ALA A 233 -17.34 14.92 -14.54
C ALA A 233 -18.35 14.69 -13.42
N SER A 234 -19.41 13.92 -13.67
CA SER A 234 -20.20 13.28 -12.61
C SER A 234 -19.39 12.14 -11.96
N ILE A 235 -18.08 12.34 -11.79
CA ILE A 235 -17.18 11.43 -11.12
C ILE A 235 -16.87 12.05 -9.77
N PRO A 236 -17.75 11.87 -8.76
CA PRO A 236 -17.36 12.16 -7.41
C PRO A 236 -16.12 11.33 -7.12
N SER A 237 -15.03 12.01 -6.77
CA SER A 237 -13.94 11.38 -6.07
C SER A 237 -14.56 10.68 -4.86
N VAL A 238 -14.53 9.34 -4.86
CA VAL A 238 -14.79 8.31 -3.82
C VAL A 238 -15.84 8.63 -2.75
N GLY A 239 -16.74 7.69 -2.42
CA GLY A 239 -17.54 7.70 -1.18
C GLY A 239 -18.33 6.41 -1.00
N ILE A 240 -17.99 5.62 0.03
CA ILE A 240 -18.63 4.34 0.40
C ILE A 240 -20.10 4.53 0.82
N THR A 241 -21.04 4.22 -0.06
CA THR A 241 -22.20 3.38 0.30
C THR A 241 -22.81 2.75 -0.96
N ALA A 242 -22.68 1.43 -1.07
CA ALA A 242 -23.20 0.56 -2.13
C ALA A 242 -22.71 0.83 -3.58
N ARG A 243 -21.55 0.25 -3.88
CA ARG A 243 -21.25 -0.56 -5.09
C ARG A 243 -20.63 0.07 -6.34
N TYR A 244 -20.12 1.30 -6.32
CA TYR A 244 -19.07 1.72 -7.25
C TYR A 244 -18.12 2.71 -6.57
N THR A 245 -16.81 2.56 -6.77
CA THR A 245 -15.83 3.61 -6.41
C THR A 245 -15.14 4.05 -7.68
N ALA A 246 -15.16 5.34 -7.97
CA ALA A 246 -14.39 5.97 -9.03
C ALA A 246 -13.27 6.79 -8.39
N SER A 247 -12.05 6.66 -8.91
CA SER A 247 -10.90 7.46 -8.46
C SER A 247 -10.07 7.89 -9.65
N PRO A 248 -9.83 9.20 -9.80
CA PRO A 248 -8.92 9.70 -10.83
C PRO A 248 -7.51 9.17 -10.60
N VAL A 249 -6.84 8.77 -11.66
CA VAL A 249 -5.46 8.27 -11.69
C VAL A 249 -4.80 8.80 -12.97
N CYS A 250 -3.54 9.22 -12.86
CA CYS A 250 -2.73 9.61 -14.02
C CYS A 250 -2.28 8.37 -14.82
N SER A 251 -2.34 8.42 -16.16
CA SER A 251 -1.54 7.56 -17.04
C SER A 251 -0.36 8.36 -17.59
N GLY A 252 0.79 7.70 -17.78
CA GLY A 252 2.05 8.37 -18.06
C GLY A 252 2.09 9.19 -19.36
N GLY A 253 2.80 10.31 -19.28
CA GLY A 253 3.37 11.06 -20.40
C GLY A 253 2.72 12.43 -20.61
N PHE A 254 3.36 13.48 -20.08
CA PHE A 254 3.06 14.93 -20.20
C PHE A 254 2.28 15.60 -19.03
N SER A 255 2.84 16.74 -18.61
CA SER A 255 2.36 17.67 -17.57
C SER A 255 1.35 18.68 -18.14
N PRO A 256 0.41 19.26 -17.35
CA PRO A 256 0.02 18.96 -15.97
C PRO A 256 -1.07 17.88 -15.91
N CYS A 257 -1.03 17.01 -14.89
CA CYS A 257 -1.84 15.81 -14.86
C CYS A 257 -3.34 16.08 -14.60
N THR A 258 -4.12 16.22 -15.67
CA THR A 258 -5.56 15.93 -15.65
C THR A 258 -5.75 14.43 -15.44
N ALA A 259 -6.68 14.05 -14.59
CA ALA A 259 -7.03 12.64 -14.39
C ALA A 259 -7.42 12.01 -15.73
N GLU A 260 -6.55 11.23 -16.34
CA GLU A 260 -6.83 10.59 -17.64
C GLU A 260 -7.57 9.28 -17.50
N ARG A 261 -7.50 8.65 -16.32
CA ARG A 261 -8.11 7.34 -16.08
C ARG A 261 -8.83 7.26 -14.75
N THR A 262 -9.95 6.54 -14.72
CA THR A 262 -10.75 6.31 -13.51
C THR A 262 -10.74 4.84 -13.14
N THR A 263 -10.40 4.55 -11.89
CA THR A 263 -10.51 3.18 -11.34
C THR A 263 -11.92 2.93 -10.83
N LEU A 264 -12.63 1.95 -11.41
CA LEU A 264 -13.96 1.52 -10.97
C LEU A 264 -13.87 0.29 -10.07
N LEU A 265 -14.39 0.34 -8.84
CA LEU A 265 -14.56 -0.83 -7.96
C LEU A 265 -16.00 -1.35 -7.98
N ILE A 266 -16.27 -2.50 -8.59
CA ILE A 266 -17.62 -3.13 -8.62
C ILE A 266 -17.65 -4.32 -7.67
N PRO A 267 -18.50 -4.37 -6.64
CA PRO A 267 -18.68 -5.57 -5.84
C PRO A 267 -19.71 -6.52 -6.43
N SER A 268 -19.43 -7.82 -6.42
CA SER A 268 -20.42 -8.84 -6.76
C SER A 268 -21.59 -8.80 -5.77
N ALA A 269 -22.82 -9.06 -6.23
CA ALA A 269 -23.92 -9.33 -5.33
C ALA A 269 -23.57 -10.55 -4.45
N PRO A 270 -23.86 -10.55 -3.14
CA PRO A 270 -23.90 -11.81 -2.42
C PRO A 270 -24.94 -12.68 -3.13
N THR A 271 -24.58 -13.92 -3.49
CA THR A 271 -25.57 -14.93 -3.78
C THR A 271 -26.50 -14.97 -2.56
N MET A 272 -27.77 -14.59 -2.74
CA MET A 272 -28.79 -14.89 -1.74
C MET A 272 -28.68 -16.40 -1.50
N ARG A 273 -28.21 -16.80 -0.32
CA ARG A 273 -28.43 -18.16 0.13
C ARG A 273 -29.94 -18.31 0.19
N SER A 274 -30.50 -19.14 -0.70
CA SER A 274 -31.84 -19.65 -0.51
C SER A 274 -31.89 -20.25 0.89
N ALA A 275 -32.89 -19.83 1.68
CA ALA A 275 -33.20 -20.44 2.96
C ALA A 275 -33.49 -21.93 2.80
#